data_AF-A0A159Z990-F1
#
_entry.id   AF-A0A159Z990-F1
#
_cell.length_a   1.000
_cell.length_b   1.000
_cell.length_c   1.000
_cell.angle_alpha   90.00
_cell.angle_beta   90.00
_cell.angle_gamma   90.00
#
_symmetry.space_group_name_H-M   'P 1'
#
loop_
_entity.id
_entity.type
_entity.pdbx_description
1 polymer ?
#
loop_
_entity_poly.entity_id
_entity_poly.type
_entity_poly.pdbx_seq_one_letter_code
_entity_poly.pdbx_strand_id
1 'polypeptide(L)'
;MGKNEPPRDQGGYWGDEDEMTPEERAALDAYEKGQGDTPNPATHPKLAELRAALDALPDVRRLNGLLDAAMNDASDPVPVTIAVQPGLLRLLAHIAGLDATAAGRAPDPVSASLAQRVHNDLENLLHQLATDPTNHPHYAKAWNALCAAEGAPELAVPDGTPQSGPQAGERGVF
;
A
#
# COMPACT_ATOMS: atom_id res chain seq x y z
N MET A 1 -42.55 9.08 65.69
CA MET A 1 -43.77 9.19 64.85
C MET A 1 -43.30 9.38 63.42
N GLY A 2 -43.66 8.46 62.52
CA GLY A 2 -42.96 8.23 61.26
C GLY A 2 -43.44 8.99 60.04
N LYS A 3 -43.20 8.33 58.89
CA LYS A 3 -43.54 8.61 57.47
C LYS A 3 -42.39 9.27 56.68
N ASN A 4 -42.06 8.90 55.44
CA ASN A 4 -42.48 7.88 54.47
C ASN A 4 -41.44 7.91 53.33
N GLU A 5 -41.11 6.76 52.73
CA GLU A 5 -40.34 6.59 51.47
C GLU A 5 -41.19 6.97 50.23
N PRO A 6 -40.61 7.26 49.03
CA PRO A 6 -40.23 6.18 48.09
C PRO A 6 -38.99 6.47 47.17
N PRO A 7 -38.57 5.50 46.32
CA PRO A 7 -37.21 5.37 45.75
C PRO A 7 -37.10 5.70 44.25
N ARG A 8 -35.86 5.74 43.72
CA ARG A 8 -35.42 5.44 42.32
C ARG A 8 -33.95 5.86 42.12
N ASP A 9 -33.03 4.93 41.83
CA ASP A 9 -32.61 4.43 40.49
C ASP A 9 -31.27 5.07 40.08
N GLN A 10 -30.17 4.31 40.09
CA GLN A 10 -29.47 3.75 38.92
C GLN A 10 -28.33 4.65 38.39
N GLY A 11 -27.14 4.05 38.19
CA GLY A 11 -26.03 4.71 37.51
C GLY A 11 -24.64 4.16 37.83
N GLY A 12 -24.48 2.86 37.97
CA GLY A 12 -23.18 2.20 38.06
C GLY A 12 -23.08 1.12 37.00
N TYR A 13 -22.90 1.55 35.75
CA TYR A 13 -22.49 0.69 34.64
C TYR A 13 -21.09 0.14 34.96
N TRP A 14 -21.02 -0.97 35.68
CA TRP A 14 -19.89 -1.88 35.55
C TRP A 14 -20.26 -2.80 34.39
N GLY A 15 -20.02 -2.30 33.18
CA GLY A 15 -20.10 -3.09 31.96
C GLY A 15 -18.99 -4.13 32.01
N ASP A 16 -19.41 -5.36 31.76
CA ASP A 16 -18.62 -6.56 31.75
C ASP A 16 -17.35 -6.40 30.89
N GLU A 17 -16.32 -7.10 31.33
CA GLU A 17 -15.13 -7.43 30.56
C GLU A 17 -15.52 -7.82 29.12
N ASP A 18 -14.75 -7.36 28.13
CA ASP A 18 -14.89 -7.64 26.70
C ASP A 18 -14.96 -9.15 26.40
N GLU A 19 -16.08 -9.79 26.69
CA GLU A 19 -16.37 -11.16 26.33
C GLU A 19 -16.99 -11.11 24.94
N MET A 20 -16.12 -11.13 23.92
CA MET A 20 -16.56 -11.19 22.52
C MET A 20 -17.66 -12.24 22.39
N THR A 21 -18.80 -11.77 21.90
CA THR A 21 -19.95 -12.63 21.65
C THR A 21 -19.56 -13.74 20.68
N PRO A 22 -20.27 -14.89 20.69
CA PRO A 22 -20.02 -15.96 19.73
C PRO A 22 -20.11 -15.48 18.27
N GLU A 23 -20.92 -14.44 18.00
CA GLU A 23 -21.07 -13.83 16.69
C GLU A 23 -19.87 -12.95 16.31
N GLU A 24 -19.34 -12.14 17.23
CA GLU A 24 -18.10 -11.38 17.02
C GLU A 24 -16.89 -12.29 16.87
N ARG A 25 -16.86 -13.41 17.61
CA ARG A 25 -15.83 -14.43 17.48
C ARG A 25 -15.92 -15.18 16.16
N ALA A 26 -17.13 -15.48 15.70
CA ALA A 26 -17.35 -16.05 14.38
C ALA A 26 -16.99 -15.06 13.27
N ALA A 27 -17.27 -13.76 13.45
CA ALA A 27 -16.88 -12.71 12.52
C ALA A 27 -15.36 -12.49 12.50
N LEU A 28 -14.70 -12.56 13.67
CA LEU A 28 -13.25 -12.51 13.78
C LEU A 28 -12.60 -13.75 13.17
N ASP A 29 -13.08 -14.96 13.46
CA ASP A 29 -12.63 -16.20 12.85
C ASP A 29 -12.84 -16.19 11.32
N ALA A 30 -13.96 -15.63 10.85
CA ALA A 30 -14.24 -15.48 9.41
C ALA A 30 -13.37 -14.40 8.76
N TYR A 31 -13.01 -13.34 9.48
CA TYR A 31 -12.08 -12.32 9.03
C TYR A 31 -10.65 -12.87 8.96
N GLU A 32 -10.19 -13.57 10.01
CA GLU A 32 -8.88 -14.22 10.08
C GLU A 32 -8.73 -15.33 9.02
N LYS A 33 -9.78 -16.14 8.80
CA LYS A 33 -9.80 -17.14 7.72
C LYS A 33 -9.99 -16.51 6.33
N GLY A 34 -10.76 -15.43 6.23
CA GLY A 34 -11.17 -14.82 4.96
C GLY A 34 -10.13 -13.91 4.30
N GLN A 35 -9.16 -13.40 5.06
CA GLN A 35 -8.08 -12.55 4.53
C GLN A 35 -6.78 -13.33 4.23
N GLY A 36 -6.63 -14.57 4.70
CA GLY A 36 -5.37 -15.33 4.60
C GLY A 36 -5.44 -16.68 3.90
N ASP A 37 -6.62 -17.30 3.78
CA ASP A 37 -6.75 -18.72 3.38
C ASP A 37 -7.55 -18.87 2.07
N THR A 38 -7.29 -17.99 1.10
CA THR A 38 -7.62 -18.32 -0.29
C THR A 38 -6.75 -19.53 -0.64
N PRO A 39 -7.30 -20.68 -1.07
CA PRO A 39 -6.49 -21.81 -1.52
C PRO A 39 -5.50 -21.27 -2.54
N ASN A 40 -4.22 -21.20 -2.16
CA ASN A 40 -3.18 -20.74 -3.04
C ASN A 40 -3.21 -21.72 -4.23
N PRO A 41 -3.60 -21.29 -5.45
CA PRO A 41 -3.66 -22.19 -6.58
C PRO A 41 -2.31 -22.90 -6.65
N ALA A 42 -2.34 -24.24 -6.72
CA ALA A 42 -1.14 -25.07 -6.64
C ALA A 42 -0.03 -24.41 -7.46
N THR A 43 1.06 -24.05 -6.79
CA THR A 43 2.15 -23.27 -7.38
C THR A 43 2.53 -23.94 -8.69
N HIS A 44 2.37 -23.22 -9.81
CA HIS A 44 2.64 -23.79 -11.12
C HIS A 44 4.05 -24.40 -11.11
N PRO A 45 4.26 -25.65 -11.58
CA PRO A 45 5.52 -26.36 -11.36
C PRO A 45 6.74 -25.62 -11.91
N LYS A 46 6.55 -24.81 -12.97
CA LYS A 46 7.60 -23.99 -13.59
C LYS A 46 7.83 -22.64 -12.94
N LEU A 47 6.99 -22.21 -11.98
CA LEU A 47 7.05 -20.86 -11.43
C LEU A 47 8.40 -20.59 -10.74
N ALA A 48 8.90 -21.54 -9.97
CA ALA A 48 10.18 -21.43 -9.29
C ALA A 48 11.35 -21.36 -10.28
N GLU A 49 11.31 -22.17 -11.34
CA GLU A 49 12.32 -22.19 -12.41
C GLU A 49 12.33 -20.86 -13.19
N LEU A 50 11.16 -20.35 -13.54
CA LEU A 50 11.00 -19.06 -14.21
C LEU A 50 11.47 -17.90 -13.33
N ARG A 51 11.19 -17.93 -12.02
CA ARG A 51 11.69 -16.93 -11.05
C ARG A 51 13.22 -16.94 -11.01
N ALA A 52 13.82 -18.13 -10.89
CA ALA A 52 15.27 -18.29 -10.89
C ALA A 52 15.91 -17.83 -12.21
N ALA A 53 15.25 -18.08 -13.34
CA ALA A 53 15.69 -17.60 -14.66
C ALA A 53 15.62 -16.08 -14.76
N LEU A 54 14.56 -15.45 -14.26
CA LEU A 54 14.41 -14.00 -14.19
C LEU A 54 15.51 -13.38 -13.30
N ASP A 55 15.74 -13.92 -12.11
CA ASP A 55 16.78 -13.47 -11.17
C ASP A 55 18.20 -13.66 -11.72
N ALA A 56 18.38 -14.57 -12.68
CA ALA A 56 19.65 -14.77 -13.34
C ALA A 56 19.96 -13.73 -14.44
N LEU A 57 18.96 -12.97 -14.91
CA LEU A 57 19.16 -11.97 -15.94
C LEU A 57 20.12 -10.86 -15.44
N PRO A 58 21.11 -10.44 -16.25
CA PRO A 58 22.07 -9.41 -15.85
C PRO A 58 21.41 -8.11 -15.38
N ASP A 59 20.33 -7.70 -16.04
CA ASP A 59 19.61 -6.47 -15.73
C ASP A 59 18.85 -6.58 -14.38
N VAL A 60 18.28 -7.74 -14.07
CA VAL A 60 17.60 -8.00 -12.79
C VAL A 60 18.61 -8.06 -11.64
N ARG A 61 19.77 -8.72 -11.85
CA ARG A 61 20.87 -8.70 -10.86
C ARG A 61 21.38 -7.30 -10.60
N ARG A 62 21.50 -6.49 -11.65
CA ARG A 62 21.89 -5.08 -11.53
C ARG A 62 20.84 -4.28 -10.77
N LEU A 63 19.56 -4.46 -11.05
CA LEU A 63 18.46 -3.86 -10.29
C LEU A 63 18.58 -4.21 -8.81
N ASN A 64 18.72 -5.50 -8.49
CA ASN A 64 18.82 -5.95 -7.10
C ASN A 64 20.00 -5.31 -6.37
N GLY A 65 21.17 -5.19 -7.03
CA GLY A 65 22.31 -4.49 -6.46
C GLY A 65 22.07 -3.00 -6.22
N LEU A 66 21.31 -2.33 -7.11
CA LEU A 66 20.94 -0.93 -6.94
C LEU A 66 19.90 -0.74 -5.82
N LEU A 67 18.92 -1.65 -5.72
CA LEU A 67 17.91 -1.64 -4.66
C LEU A 67 18.56 -1.87 -3.30
N ASP A 68 19.46 -2.84 -3.18
CA ASP A 68 20.19 -3.11 -1.93
C ASP A 68 21.04 -1.90 -1.53
N ALA A 69 21.76 -1.29 -2.47
CA ALA A 69 22.51 -0.06 -2.20
C ALA A 69 21.60 1.10 -1.75
N ALA A 70 20.43 1.27 -2.36
CA ALA A 70 19.49 2.33 -2.00
C ALA A 70 18.83 2.09 -0.63
N MET A 71 18.45 0.85 -0.30
CA MET A 71 17.82 0.50 0.97
C MET A 71 18.79 0.58 2.17
N ASN A 72 20.09 0.42 1.91
CA ASN A 72 21.13 0.51 2.93
C ASN A 72 21.89 1.85 2.89
N ASP A 73 21.41 2.84 2.13
CA ASP A 73 22.03 4.17 2.10
C ASP A 73 21.73 4.90 3.40
N ALA A 74 22.77 5.07 4.21
CA ALA A 74 22.72 5.80 5.49
C ALA A 74 23.20 7.26 5.36
N SER A 75 23.39 7.75 4.13
CA SER A 75 23.81 9.13 3.87
C SER A 75 22.70 10.12 4.26
N ASP A 76 23.11 11.34 4.61
CA ASP A 76 22.15 12.41 4.91
C ASP A 76 21.29 12.75 3.68
N PRO A 77 19.98 13.02 3.86
CA PRO A 77 19.12 13.47 2.77
C PRO A 77 19.66 14.73 2.10
N VAL A 78 19.72 14.71 0.77
CA VAL A 78 20.18 15.85 -0.03
C VAL A 78 18.99 16.72 -0.44
N PRO A 79 19.04 18.05 -0.25
CA PRO A 79 17.95 18.93 -0.67
C PRO A 79 17.85 19.00 -2.20
N VAL A 80 16.63 18.83 -2.72
CA VAL A 80 16.31 18.95 -4.15
C VAL A 80 15.26 20.05 -4.37
N THR A 81 15.51 20.92 -5.34
CA THR A 81 14.55 21.96 -5.74
C THR A 81 13.69 21.45 -6.90
N ILE A 82 12.37 21.52 -6.72
CA ILE A 82 11.39 21.15 -7.74
C ILE A 82 10.45 22.32 -8.04
N ALA A 83 10.01 22.45 -9.29
CA ALA A 83 8.97 23.38 -9.67
C ALA A 83 7.59 22.75 -9.40
N VAL A 84 6.73 23.43 -8.64
CA VAL A 84 5.39 22.94 -8.29
C VAL A 84 4.36 24.02 -8.57
N GLN A 85 3.19 23.61 -9.06
CA GLN A 85 2.09 24.53 -9.30
C GLN A 85 1.57 25.11 -7.98
N PRO A 86 1.43 26.45 -7.85
CA PRO A 86 0.98 27.08 -6.60
C PRO A 86 -0.37 26.58 -6.10
N GLY A 87 -1.27 26.18 -7.01
CA GLY A 87 -2.57 25.59 -6.65
C GLY A 87 -2.43 24.26 -5.89
N LEU A 88 -1.48 23.41 -6.29
CA LEU A 88 -1.22 22.13 -5.63
C LEU A 88 -0.64 22.34 -4.23
N LEU A 89 0.23 23.34 -4.05
CA LEU A 89 0.77 23.70 -2.73
C LEU A 89 -0.34 24.17 -1.78
N ARG A 90 -1.31 24.94 -2.28
CA ARG A 90 -2.48 25.35 -1.48
C ARG A 90 -3.36 24.17 -1.09
N LEU A 91 -3.61 23.24 -2.01
CA LEU A 91 -4.39 22.04 -1.72
C LEU A 91 -3.69 21.17 -0.66
N LEU A 92 -2.38 20.96 -0.81
CA LEU A 92 -1.58 20.22 0.15
C LEU A 92 -1.61 20.87 1.54
N ALA A 93 -1.44 22.20 1.61
CA ALA A 93 -1.52 22.95 2.86
C ALA A 93 -2.89 22.79 3.53
N HIS A 94 -3.97 22.80 2.74
CA HIS A 94 -5.32 22.61 3.25
C HIS A 94 -5.51 21.22 3.87
N ILE A 95 -5.10 20.16 3.14
CA ILE A 95 -5.18 18.77 3.64
C ILE A 95 -4.34 18.59 4.90
N ALA A 96 -3.10 19.07 4.91
CA ALA A 96 -2.24 19.01 6.09
C ALA A 96 -2.85 19.75 7.29
N GLY A 97 -3.58 20.84 7.06
CA GLY A 97 -4.34 21.55 8.08
C GLY A 97 -5.49 20.72 8.67
N LEU A 98 -6.23 19.98 7.84
CA LEU A 98 -7.29 19.08 8.29
C LEU A 98 -6.72 17.97 9.18
N ASP A 99 -5.65 17.31 8.73
CA ASP A 99 -4.99 16.22 9.45
C ASP A 99 -4.43 16.70 10.80
N ALA A 100 -3.79 17.86 10.81
CA ALA A 100 -3.25 18.46 12.03
C ALA A 100 -4.35 18.85 13.03
N THR A 101 -5.46 19.40 12.53
CA THR A 101 -6.62 19.74 13.37
C THR A 101 -7.23 18.48 14.00
N ALA A 102 -7.43 17.43 13.20
CA ALA A 102 -7.95 16.15 13.67
C ALA A 102 -7.03 15.52 14.75
N ALA A 103 -5.72 15.68 14.62
CA ALA A 103 -4.72 15.20 15.57
C ALA A 103 -4.43 16.18 16.73
N GLY A 104 -5.13 17.33 16.82
CA GLY A 104 -4.92 18.30 17.90
C GLY A 104 -3.54 18.97 17.92
N ARG A 105 -2.88 19.07 16.76
CA ARG A 105 -1.51 19.62 16.61
C ARG A 105 -1.47 20.80 15.63
N ALA A 106 -0.34 21.51 15.62
CA ALA A 106 -0.06 22.50 14.59
C ALA A 106 0.25 21.80 13.24
N PRO A 107 -0.14 22.40 12.10
CA PRO A 107 0.18 21.88 10.79
C PRO A 107 1.68 21.98 10.50
N ASP A 108 2.20 20.96 9.82
CA ASP A 108 3.58 20.95 9.36
C ASP A 108 3.79 21.98 8.23
N PRO A 109 5.04 22.45 8.02
CA PRO A 109 5.36 23.24 6.84
C PRO A 109 5.02 22.48 5.56
N VAL A 110 4.46 23.17 4.56
CA VAL A 110 4.06 22.56 3.26
C VAL A 110 5.23 21.83 2.59
N SER A 111 6.45 22.36 2.73
CA SER A 111 7.67 21.71 2.23
C SER A 111 7.94 20.36 2.91
N ALA A 112 7.72 20.24 4.22
CA ALA A 112 7.88 19.00 4.95
C ALA A 112 6.81 17.97 4.53
N SER A 113 5.55 18.40 4.41
CA SER A 113 4.48 17.51 3.93
C SER A 113 4.72 17.04 2.49
N LEU A 114 5.26 17.91 1.62
CA LEU A 114 5.62 17.54 0.25
C LEU A 114 6.79 16.57 0.22
N ALA A 115 7.84 16.84 1.00
CA ALA A 115 9.01 15.96 1.11
C ALA A 115 8.60 14.56 1.59
N GLN A 116 7.75 14.46 2.62
CA GLN A 116 7.26 13.18 3.11
C GLN A 116 6.47 12.41 2.06
N ARG A 117 5.59 13.09 1.29
CA ARG A 117 4.82 12.43 0.23
C ARG A 117 5.72 11.89 -0.87
N VAL A 118 6.67 12.71 -1.34
CA VAL A 118 7.66 12.27 -2.35
C VAL A 118 8.48 11.10 -1.83
N HIS A 119 8.90 11.15 -0.56
CA HIS A 119 9.64 10.06 0.06
C HIS A 119 8.83 8.76 0.11
N ASN A 120 7.58 8.81 0.61
CA ASN A 120 6.70 7.65 0.66
C ASN A 120 6.43 7.07 -0.75
N ASP A 121 6.22 7.94 -1.74
CA ASP A 121 6.00 7.50 -3.12
C ASP A 121 7.25 6.78 -3.68
N LEU A 122 8.45 7.31 -3.40
CA LEU A 122 9.71 6.67 -3.81
C LEU A 122 9.94 5.34 -3.09
N GLU A 123 9.70 5.27 -1.79
CA GLU A 123 9.80 4.03 -1.02
C GLU A 123 8.83 2.96 -1.54
N ASN A 124 7.59 3.33 -1.82
CA ASN A 124 6.60 2.42 -2.39
C ASN A 124 7.04 1.90 -3.77
N LEU A 125 7.60 2.76 -4.63
CA LEU A 125 8.12 2.35 -5.94
C LEU A 125 9.29 1.37 -5.79
N LEU A 126 10.23 1.64 -4.87
CA LEU A 126 11.37 0.75 -4.60
C LEU A 126 10.90 -0.60 -4.02
N HIS A 127 9.95 -0.57 -3.10
CA HIS A 127 9.36 -1.77 -2.51
C HIS A 127 8.67 -2.64 -3.56
N GLN A 128 7.88 -2.04 -4.45
CA GLN A 128 7.24 -2.77 -5.56
C GLN A 128 8.26 -3.41 -6.49
N LEU A 129 9.34 -2.69 -6.86
CA LEU A 129 10.41 -3.25 -7.67
C LEU A 129 11.16 -4.40 -6.99
N ALA A 130 11.35 -4.32 -5.68
CA ALA A 130 12.01 -5.36 -4.90
C ALA A 130 11.16 -6.63 -4.72
N THR A 131 9.85 -6.46 -4.52
CA THR A 131 8.93 -7.58 -4.24
C THR A 131 8.41 -8.24 -5.51
N ASP A 132 8.16 -7.45 -6.54
CA ASP A 132 7.71 -7.92 -7.84
C ASP A 132 8.19 -6.97 -8.97
N PRO A 133 9.38 -7.24 -9.54
CA PRO A 133 9.93 -6.42 -10.60
C PRO A 133 9.03 -6.43 -11.86
N THR A 134 8.15 -7.42 -12.03
CA THR A 134 7.25 -7.50 -13.19
C THR A 134 6.19 -6.41 -13.23
N ASN A 135 6.01 -5.64 -12.14
CA ASN A 135 5.23 -4.39 -12.17
C ASN A 135 5.83 -3.31 -13.08
N HIS A 136 7.11 -3.42 -13.44
CA HIS A 136 7.75 -2.51 -14.37
C HIS A 136 7.77 -3.13 -15.79
N PRO A 137 7.32 -2.39 -16.84
CA PRO A 137 7.11 -2.94 -18.19
C PRO A 137 8.32 -3.63 -18.80
N HIS A 138 9.52 -3.14 -18.49
CA HIS A 138 10.76 -3.76 -18.96
C HIS A 138 10.92 -5.20 -18.44
N TYR A 139 10.68 -5.44 -17.15
CA TYR A 139 10.83 -6.76 -16.55
C TYR A 139 9.59 -7.64 -16.79
N ALA A 140 8.39 -7.05 -16.91
CA ALA A 140 7.20 -7.75 -17.42
C ALA A 140 7.49 -8.40 -18.78
N LYS A 141 8.08 -7.64 -19.71
CA LYS A 141 8.45 -8.15 -21.03
C LYS A 141 9.49 -9.27 -20.96
N ALA A 142 10.50 -9.13 -20.09
CA ALA A 142 11.50 -10.16 -19.89
C ALA A 142 10.89 -11.45 -19.30
N TRP A 143 10.00 -11.32 -18.32
CA TRP A 143 9.22 -12.41 -17.74
C TRP A 143 8.38 -13.13 -18.80
N ASN A 144 7.61 -12.37 -19.58
CA ASN A 144 6.76 -12.92 -20.64
C ASN A 144 7.57 -13.67 -21.71
N ALA A 145 8.77 -13.21 -22.02
CA ALA A 145 9.67 -13.92 -22.92
C ALA A 145 10.15 -15.27 -22.33
N LEU A 146 10.44 -15.32 -21.02
CA LEU A 146 10.79 -16.57 -20.33
C LEU A 146 9.60 -17.53 -20.29
N CYS A 147 8.40 -17.04 -19.95
CA CYS A 147 7.16 -17.82 -19.99
C CYS A 147 6.91 -18.44 -21.38
N ALA A 148 7.13 -17.68 -22.45
CA ALA A 148 6.98 -18.19 -23.81
C ALA A 148 8.05 -19.26 -24.16
N ALA A 149 9.31 -19.03 -23.78
CA ALA A 149 10.41 -19.95 -24.05
C ALA A 149 10.24 -21.30 -23.32
N GLU A 150 9.74 -21.25 -22.09
CA GLU A 150 9.49 -22.45 -21.28
C GLU A 150 8.10 -23.07 -21.55
N GLY A 151 7.30 -22.53 -22.46
CA GLY A 151 5.97 -23.06 -22.78
C GLY A 151 5.00 -23.00 -21.60
N ALA A 152 5.00 -21.88 -20.88
CA ALA A 152 4.08 -21.56 -19.77
C ALA A 152 3.40 -20.19 -20.00
N PRO A 153 2.69 -19.98 -21.14
CA PRO A 153 2.08 -18.70 -21.47
C PRO A 153 0.99 -18.25 -20.49
N GLU A 154 0.38 -19.17 -19.76
CA GLU A 154 -0.60 -18.89 -18.70
C GLU A 154 -0.02 -18.14 -17.49
N LEU A 155 1.32 -18.12 -17.34
CA LEU A 155 2.02 -17.35 -16.31
C LEU A 155 2.44 -15.94 -16.77
N ALA A 156 2.17 -15.58 -18.03
CA ALA A 156 2.49 -14.25 -18.53
C ALA A 156 1.69 -13.17 -17.79
N VAL A 157 2.32 -12.04 -17.55
CA VAL A 157 1.69 -10.86 -16.95
C VAL A 157 1.32 -9.85 -18.03
N PRO A 158 0.38 -8.92 -17.78
CA PRO A 158 0.15 -7.82 -18.70
C PRO A 158 1.44 -7.02 -18.96
N ASP A 159 1.75 -6.67 -20.21
CA ASP A 159 2.90 -5.80 -20.56
C ASP A 159 2.75 -4.34 -20.08
N GLY A 160 1.77 -4.08 -19.20
CA GLY A 160 1.25 -2.75 -18.91
C GLY A 160 2.17 -1.87 -18.07
N THR A 161 2.49 -0.69 -18.60
CA THR A 161 2.70 0.51 -17.79
C THR A 161 1.49 0.73 -16.88
N PRO A 162 1.66 1.11 -15.59
CA PRO A 162 0.55 1.65 -14.83
C PRO A 162 -0.01 2.86 -15.59
N GLN A 163 -1.32 2.88 -15.85
CA GLN A 163 -2.00 4.09 -16.31
C GLN A 163 -1.95 5.13 -15.19
N SER A 164 -0.88 5.93 -15.16
CA SER A 164 -0.89 7.18 -14.42
C SER A 164 -1.69 8.21 -15.23
N GLY A 165 -2.95 8.39 -14.88
CA GLY A 165 -3.78 9.48 -15.38
C GLY A 165 -5.26 9.25 -15.06
N PRO A 166 -6.00 10.27 -14.58
CA PRO A 166 -7.43 10.14 -14.39
C PRO A 166 -8.04 9.74 -15.73
N GLN A 167 -8.87 8.69 -15.72
CA GLN A 167 -9.69 8.32 -16.87
C GLN A 167 -10.37 9.59 -17.36
N ALA A 168 -9.97 10.05 -18.54
CA ALA A 168 -10.68 11.10 -19.24
C ALA A 168 -12.08 10.55 -19.45
N GLY A 169 -13.02 11.07 -18.66
CA GLY A 169 -14.44 10.83 -18.82
C GLY A 169 -14.78 10.93 -20.30
N GLU A 170 -15.43 9.90 -20.81
CA GLU A 170 -15.92 9.84 -22.16
C GLU A 170 -16.54 11.19 -22.52
N ARG A 171 -15.98 11.81 -23.57
CA ARG A 171 -16.67 12.86 -24.30
C ARG A 171 -17.92 12.21 -24.91
N GLY A 172 -19.01 12.23 -24.16
CA GLY A 172 -20.34 12.19 -24.71
C GLY A 172 -20.56 13.47 -25.51
N VAL A 173 -20.53 13.30 -26.83
CA VAL A 173 -20.84 14.32 -27.83
C VAL A 173 -22.33 14.19 -28.16
N PHE A 174 -23.04 15.31 -28.02
CA PHE A 174 -24.48 15.59 -28.24
C PHE A 174 -25.46 15.24 -27.13
#